data_AF-A0A7X9WN75-F1
#
_entry.id   AF-A0A7X9WN75-F1
#
_cell.length_a   1.000
_cell.length_b   1.000
_cell.length_c   1.000
_cell.angle_alpha   90.00
_cell.angle_beta   90.00
_cell.angle_gamma   90.00
#
_symmetry.space_group_name_H-M   'P 1'
#
loop_
_entity.id
_entity.type
_entity.pdbx_description
1 polymer ?
#
loop_
_entity_poly.entity_id
_entity_poly.type
_entity_poly.pdbx_seq_one_letter_code
_entity_poly.pdbx_strand_id
1 'polypeptide(L)' 'MLLMTIATIALAQGPTPPPEKPKDDPNKLICEQRLKTGSRVNFISVCHTRAEWELIRTENRKVVERGQANRGRLGE' A
#
# COMPACT_ATOMS: atom_id res chain seq x y z
N MET A 1 -48.91 51.72 0.37
CA MET A 1 -47.66 51.21 0.98
C MET A 1 -47.54 49.73 0.63
N LEU A 2 -46.72 49.39 -0.35
CA LEU A 2 -46.41 48.00 -0.73
C LEU A 2 -44.92 47.78 -0.45
N LEU A 3 -44.60 47.13 0.66
CA LEU A 3 -43.21 46.83 1.07
C LEU A 3 -42.72 45.60 0.29
N MET A 4 -41.73 45.79 -0.59
CA MET A 4 -40.99 44.70 -1.23
C MET A 4 -40.05 44.02 -0.22
N THR A 5 -40.24 42.73 0.01
CA THR A 5 -39.34 41.88 0.79
C THR A 5 -38.25 41.31 -0.13
N ILE A 6 -37.00 41.74 0.09
CA ILE A 6 -35.82 41.20 -0.61
C ILE A 6 -35.37 39.92 0.13
N ALA A 7 -35.45 38.78 -0.54
CA ALA A 7 -34.94 37.51 -0.02
C ALA A 7 -33.44 37.40 -0.27
N THR A 8 -32.65 37.29 0.80
CA THR A 8 -31.21 37.03 0.77
C THR A 8 -30.95 35.57 0.45
N ILE A 9 -30.30 35.29 -0.69
CA ILE A 9 -29.89 33.93 -1.08
C ILE A 9 -28.52 33.65 -0.45
N ALA A 10 -28.48 32.72 0.51
CA ALA A 10 -27.24 32.21 1.08
C ALA A 10 -26.58 31.21 0.11
N LEU A 11 -25.34 31.48 -0.30
CA LEU A 11 -24.52 30.57 -1.10
C LEU A 11 -24.00 29.45 -0.18
N ALA A 12 -24.57 28.25 -0.30
CA ALA A 12 -24.04 27.06 0.36
C ALA A 12 -22.69 26.68 -0.27
N GLN A 13 -21.62 26.73 0.52
CA GLN A 13 -20.32 26.20 0.13
C GLN A 13 -20.42 24.68 0.11
N GLY A 14 -20.28 24.08 -1.08
CA GLY A 14 -20.31 22.63 -1.26
C GLY A 14 -19.19 21.94 -0.47
N PRO A 15 -19.34 20.63 -0.19
CA PRO A 15 -18.34 19.87 0.56
C PRO A 15 -16.98 19.96 -0.13
N THR A 16 -15.97 20.37 0.63
CA THR A 16 -14.58 20.44 0.15
C THR A 16 -14.11 19.01 -0.14
N PRO A 17 -13.54 18.74 -1.33
CA PRO A 17 -13.04 17.40 -1.64
C PRO A 17 -11.96 16.99 -0.63
N PRO A 18 -11.91 15.72 -0.19
CA PRO A 18 -10.88 15.24 0.71
C PRO A 18 -9.49 15.47 0.11
N PRO A 19 -8.47 15.77 0.93
CA PRO A 19 -7.11 15.92 0.44
C PRO A 19 -6.66 14.64 -0.27
N GLU A 20 -6.19 14.80 -1.50
CA GLU A 20 -5.73 13.69 -2.33
C GLU A 20 -4.48 13.06 -1.69
N LYS A 21 -4.52 11.74 -1.46
CA LYS A 21 -3.39 11.03 -0.84
C LYS A 21 -2.18 11.07 -1.78
N PRO A 22 -0.97 11.36 -1.29
CA PRO A 22 0.23 11.36 -2.12
C PRO A 22 0.38 10.00 -2.82
N LYS A 23 0.64 10.03 -4.14
CA LYS A 23 0.97 8.83 -4.91
C LYS A 23 2.23 8.19 -4.34
N ASP A 24 2.20 6.87 -4.15
CA ASP A 24 3.32 6.10 -3.64
C ASP A 24 4.50 6.12 -4.63
N ASP A 25 5.58 6.79 -4.27
CA ASP A 25 6.80 6.87 -5.09
C ASP A 25 7.48 5.48 -5.22
N PRO A 26 7.64 4.92 -6.42
CA PRO A 26 8.26 3.61 -6.62
C PRO A 26 9.72 3.54 -6.14
N ASN A 27 10.43 4.68 -6.11
CA ASN A 27 11.84 4.76 -5.73
C ASN A 27 12.05 4.99 -4.22
N LYS A 28 10.97 5.09 -3.45
CA LYS A 28 11.06 5.23 -2.00
C LYS A 28 11.76 4.02 -1.39
N LEU A 29 12.87 4.27 -0.69
CA LEU A 29 13.57 3.26 0.09
C LEU A 29 12.75 2.85 1.32
N ILE A 30 12.61 1.54 1.51
CA ILE A 30 11.90 0.92 2.62
C ILE A 30 12.82 -0.12 3.24
N CYS A 31 13.15 0.08 4.52
CA CYS A 31 13.96 -0.84 5.30
C CYS A 31 13.06 -1.69 6.20
N GLU A 32 13.17 -3.01 6.09
CA GLU A 32 12.44 -3.96 6.92
C GLU A 32 13.42 -4.75 7.79
N GLN A 33 13.10 -4.89 9.09
CA GLN A 33 13.87 -5.72 10.00
C GLN A 33 13.54 -7.20 9.74
N ARG A 34 14.58 -8.02 9.59
CA ARG A 34 14.46 -9.45 9.34
C ARG A 34 15.24 -10.22 10.40
N LEU A 35 14.61 -11.26 10.94
CA LEU A 35 15.28 -12.21 11.81
C LEU A 35 16.28 -13.03 10.98
N LYS A 36 17.56 -12.99 11.35
CA LYS A 36 18.61 -13.79 10.72
C LYS A 36 18.84 -15.05 11.55
N THR A 37 18.31 -16.17 11.08
CA THR A 37 18.54 -17.48 11.71
C THR A 37 20.00 -17.92 11.55
N GLY A 38 20.58 -18.54 12.59
CA GLY A 38 21.95 -19.06 12.54
C GLY A 38 23.07 -18.02 12.66
N SER A 39 22.73 -16.77 13.04
CA SER A 39 23.71 -15.74 13.36
C SER A 39 23.65 -15.36 14.83
N ARG A 40 24.76 -14.87 15.40
CA ARG A 40 24.78 -14.24 16.74
C ARG A 40 24.04 -12.90 16.75
N VAL A 41 23.89 -12.27 15.57
CA VAL A 41 23.11 -11.05 15.39
C VAL A 41 21.71 -11.45 14.94
N ASN A 42 20.73 -11.25 15.84
CA ASN A 42 19.37 -11.74 15.65
C ASN A 42 18.62 -10.99 14.54
N PHE A 43 18.88 -9.70 14.34
CA PHE A 43 18.15 -8.86 13.38
C PHE A 43 19.09 -8.15 12.42
N ILE A 44 18.70 -8.13 11.15
CA ILE A 44 19.33 -7.31 10.12
C ILE A 44 18.29 -6.41 9.47
N SER A 45 18.70 -5.20 9.11
CA SER A 45 17.88 -4.30 8.29
C SER A 45 18.13 -4.61 6.82
N VAL A 46 17.07 -4.92 6.09
CA VAL A 46 17.10 -5.12 4.63
C VAL A 46 16.36 -3.98 3.99
N CYS A 47 17.05 -3.20 3.16
CA CYS A 47 16.50 -2.01 2.53
C CYS A 47 16.39 -2.23 1.02
N HIS A 48 15.22 -1.95 0.47
CA HIS A 48 14.93 -2.00 -0.96
C HIS A 48 14.04 -0.83 -1.34
N THR A 49 13.99 -0.51 -2.64
CA THR A 49 12.97 0.40 -3.15
C THR A 49 11.59 -0.25 -3.05
N ARG A 50 10.52 0.56 -3.08
CA ARG A 50 9.16 0.04 -3.10
C ARG A 50 8.92 -0.89 -4.30
N ALA A 51 9.42 -0.50 -5.48
CA ALA A 51 9.32 -1.31 -6.69
C ALA A 51 10.03 -2.67 -6.54
N GLU A 52 11.23 -2.68 -5.96
CA GLU A 52 11.96 -3.93 -5.66
C GLU A 52 11.19 -4.83 -4.69
N TRP A 53 10.63 -4.27 -3.62
CA TRP A 53 9.82 -5.06 -2.68
C TRP A 53 8.60 -5.70 -3.32
N GLU A 54 7.97 -5.03 -4.28
CA GLU A 54 6.84 -5.59 -5.02
C GLU A 54 7.27 -6.74 -5.93
N LEU A 55 8.41 -6.60 -6.61
CA LEU A 55 9.00 -7.66 -7.40
C LEU A 55 9.33 -8.88 -6.53
N ILE A 56 10.04 -8.68 -5.43
CA ILE A 56 10.39 -9.73 -4.46
C ILE A 56 9.13 -10.46 -3.95
N ARG A 57 8.07 -9.72 -3.60
CA ARG A 57 6.80 -10.31 -3.16
C ARG A 57 6.14 -11.14 -4.26
N THR A 58 6.19 -10.67 -5.51
CA THR A 58 5.61 -11.36 -6.66
C THR A 58 6.37 -12.64 -6.97
N GLU A 59 7.70 -12.61 -6.96
CA GLU A 59 8.54 -13.79 -7.18
C GLU A 59 8.36 -14.84 -6.09
N ASN A 60 8.38 -14.43 -4.83
CA ASN A 60 8.16 -15.33 -3.69
C ASN A 60 6.80 -16.02 -3.79
N ARG A 61 5.75 -15.30 -4.19
CA ARG A 61 4.41 -15.88 -4.38
C ARG A 61 4.43 -16.98 -5.44
N LYS A 62 5.04 -16.74 -6.60
CA LYS A 62 5.15 -17.72 -7.69
C LYS A 62 5.86 -19.00 -7.23
N VAL A 63 6.89 -18.87 -6.39
CA VAL A 63 7.64 -20.02 -5.84
C VAL A 63 6.74 -20.85 -4.91
N VAL A 64 6.00 -20.19 -4.02
CA VAL A 64 5.07 -20.87 -3.09
C VAL A 64 3.95 -21.57 -3.86
N GLU A 65 3.31 -20.87 -4.80
CA GLU A 65 2.22 -21.41 -5.62
C GLU A 65 2.67 -22.66 -6.39
N ARG A 66 3.86 -22.63 -7.01
CA ARG A 66 4.44 -23.79 -7.70
C ARG A 66 4.67 -24.96 -6.73
N GLY A 67 5.20 -24.68 -5.54
CA GLY A 67 5.42 -25.71 -4.52
C GLY A 67 4.12 -26.36 -4.05
N GLN A 68 3.06 -25.56 -3.87
CA GLN A 68 1.74 -26.04 -3.47
C GLN A 68 1.07 -26.87 -4.58
N ALA A 69 1.10 -26.39 -5.83
CA ALA A 69 0.56 -27.12 -6.98
C ALA A 69 1.24 -28.50 -7.14
N ASN A 70 2.56 -28.56 -6.97
CA ASN A 70 3.30 -29.82 -7.06
C ASN A 70 2.97 -30.78 -5.90
N ARG A 71 2.72 -30.28 -4.68
CA ARG A 71 2.31 -31.14 -3.55
C ARG A 71 0.94 -31.76 -3.76
N GLY A 72 -0.01 -31.03 -4.35
CA GLY A 72 -1.34 -31.58 -4.69
C GLY A 72 -1.24 -32.78 -5.63
N ARG A 73 -0.36 -32.69 -6.64
CA ARG A 73 -0.16 -33.73 -7.67
C ARG A 73 0.56 -35.00 -7.19
N LEU A 74 1.21 -34.98 -6.02
CA LEU A 74 1.93 -36.14 -5.47
C LEU A 74 1.06 -37.00 -4.54
N GLY A 75 -0.16 -36.55 -4.23
CA GLY A 75 -1.11 -37.26 -3.37
C GLY A 75 -2.23 -38.00 -4.12
N GLU A 76 -2.18 -38.05 -5.45
CA GLU A 76 -3.11 -38.79 -6.33
C GLU A 76 -2.45 -40.07 -6.89
#